data_AF-A0A949IFY7-F1
#
_entry.id   AF-A0A949IFY7-F1
#
_cell.length_a   1.000
_cell.length_b   1.000
_cell.length_c   1.000
_cell.angle_alpha   90.00
_cell.angle_beta   90.00
_cell.angle_gamma   90.00
#
_symmetry.space_group_name_H-M   'P 1'
#
loop_
_entity.id
_entity.type
_entity.pdbx_description
1 polymer ?
#
loop_
_entity_poly.entity_id
_entity_poly.type
_entity_poly.pdbx_seq_one_letter_code
_entity_poly.pdbx_strand_id
1 'polypeptide(L)'
;MSADKKSRLFLLCLGSVVAVFGLSAVFQIVMILSLNWCCEAYGKINPGDAADKKGAADDIARVIRVFSPALIVEQWARAPFLFFDGSLDTAKLEYAADDYLISYIQSLASEKENKESSLAWEEDADALVPELRFSACMRLMSDRAAFYQYVLHLPYLAETYQRCVVWQCRRALDELRRDVDLQKSADLGPAVEAEANLLLAEQINNLGDLYVAHGKYQIAERAYADAVASVESACRLDPIDYNYEVLESRYLIWSKYLARINKEEEARQVLERMLTTFSWAG
;
A
#
# COMPACT_ATOMS: atom_id res chain seq x y z
N MET A 1 -54.21 -2.50 22.13
CA MET A 1 -53.29 -1.74 21.23
C MET A 1 -53.38 -2.36 19.85
N SER A 2 -53.94 -1.65 18.87
CA SER A 2 -54.24 -2.19 17.53
C SER A 2 -52.96 -2.41 16.70
N ALA A 3 -53.00 -3.44 15.85
CA ALA A 3 -51.92 -3.83 14.94
C ALA A 3 -51.41 -2.68 14.04
N ASP A 4 -52.23 -1.65 13.85
CA ASP A 4 -51.95 -0.48 13.00
C ASP A 4 -50.80 0.42 13.53
N LYS A 5 -50.56 0.45 14.85
CA LYS A 5 -49.43 1.25 15.41
C LYS A 5 -48.07 0.57 15.25
N LYS A 6 -48.01 -0.77 15.23
CA LYS A 6 -46.74 -1.50 15.08
C LYS A 6 -46.23 -1.46 13.62
N SER A 7 -47.14 -1.53 12.65
CA SER A 7 -46.78 -1.44 11.22
C SER A 7 -46.27 -0.05 10.82
N ARG A 8 -46.84 1.02 11.41
CA ARG A 8 -46.37 2.40 11.18
C ARG A 8 -44.99 2.67 11.80
N LEU A 9 -44.70 2.10 12.97
CA LEU A 9 -43.38 2.21 13.60
C LEU A 9 -42.32 1.43 12.79
N PHE A 10 -42.68 0.24 12.29
CA PHE A 10 -41.80 -0.58 11.45
C PHE A 10 -41.47 0.12 10.12
N LEU A 11 -42.44 0.73 9.44
CA LEU A 11 -42.21 1.48 8.20
C LEU A 11 -41.41 2.78 8.41
N LEU A 12 -41.56 3.45 9.56
CA LEU A 12 -40.74 4.62 9.91
C LEU A 12 -39.30 4.22 10.23
N CYS A 13 -39.08 3.10 10.91
CA CYS A 13 -37.74 2.54 11.13
C CYS A 13 -37.11 2.04 9.82
N LEU A 14 -37.88 1.37 8.95
CA LEU A 14 -37.39 0.93 7.64
C LEU A 14 -37.06 2.11 6.72
N GLY A 15 -37.87 3.17 6.75
CA GLY A 15 -37.63 4.39 5.97
C GLY A 15 -36.42 5.20 6.45
N SER A 16 -36.11 5.21 7.75
CA SER A 16 -34.91 5.86 8.29
C SER A 16 -33.65 5.02 8.08
N VAL A 17 -33.75 3.68 8.14
CA VAL A 17 -32.67 2.78 7.71
C VAL A 17 -32.40 2.97 6.21
N VAL A 18 -33.42 2.96 5.34
CA VAL A 18 -33.22 3.17 3.90
C VAL A 18 -32.76 4.60 3.55
N ALA A 19 -33.12 5.61 4.32
CA ALA A 19 -32.61 6.98 4.11
C ALA A 19 -31.13 7.12 4.55
N VAL A 20 -30.74 6.51 5.67
CA VAL A 20 -29.34 6.53 6.15
C VAL A 20 -28.44 5.67 5.27
N PHE A 21 -28.90 4.47 4.86
CA PHE A 21 -28.16 3.61 3.94
C PHE A 21 -28.21 4.10 2.48
N GLY A 22 -29.30 4.74 2.06
CA GLY A 22 -29.44 5.33 0.72
C GLY A 22 -28.63 6.60 0.54
N LEU A 23 -28.58 7.48 1.54
CA LEU A 23 -27.65 8.62 1.55
C LEU A 23 -26.20 8.13 1.66
N SER A 24 -25.93 7.07 2.41
CA SER A 24 -24.61 6.44 2.46
C SER A 24 -24.18 5.90 1.10
N ALA A 25 -25.03 5.18 0.38
CA ALA A 25 -24.69 4.64 -0.94
C ALA A 25 -24.54 5.74 -2.00
N VAL A 26 -25.43 6.74 -2.01
CA VAL A 26 -25.30 7.90 -2.93
C VAL A 26 -24.07 8.73 -2.60
N PHE A 27 -23.77 8.94 -1.31
CA PHE A 27 -22.57 9.63 -0.88
C PHE A 27 -21.31 8.83 -1.25
N GLN A 28 -21.30 7.51 -1.06
CA GLN A 28 -20.24 6.61 -1.52
C GLN A 28 -20.07 6.65 -3.03
N ILE A 29 -21.15 6.66 -3.82
CA ILE A 29 -21.07 6.76 -5.28
C ILE A 29 -20.52 8.11 -5.71
N VAL A 30 -21.06 9.22 -5.19
CA VAL A 30 -20.58 10.58 -5.51
C VAL A 30 -19.12 10.75 -5.10
N MET A 31 -18.73 10.18 -3.96
CA MET A 31 -17.38 10.17 -3.44
C MET A 31 -16.43 9.34 -4.32
N ILE A 32 -16.78 8.09 -4.65
CA ILE A 32 -16.02 7.21 -5.53
C ILE A 32 -15.82 7.90 -6.88
N LEU A 33 -16.89 8.50 -7.44
CA LEU A 33 -16.81 9.25 -8.69
C LEU A 33 -15.92 10.49 -8.58
N SER A 34 -15.95 11.21 -7.45
CA SER A 34 -15.10 12.39 -7.22
C SER A 34 -13.63 12.03 -7.05
N LEU A 35 -13.33 10.97 -6.28
CA LEU A 35 -11.98 10.43 -6.10
C LEU A 35 -11.41 9.90 -7.41
N ASN A 36 -12.20 9.12 -8.15
CA ASN A 36 -11.78 8.57 -9.42
C ASN A 36 -11.53 9.70 -10.44
N TRP A 37 -12.37 10.73 -10.44
CA TRP A 37 -12.16 11.93 -11.26
C TRP A 37 -10.89 12.69 -10.86
N CYS A 38 -10.62 12.90 -9.57
CA CYS A 38 -9.39 13.54 -9.10
C CYS A 38 -8.13 12.73 -9.47
N CYS A 39 -8.16 11.41 -9.29
CA CYS A 39 -7.04 10.53 -9.67
C CYS A 39 -6.81 10.49 -11.19
N GLU A 40 -7.88 10.41 -11.98
CA GLU A 40 -7.80 10.42 -13.44
C GLU A 40 -7.34 11.78 -13.97
N ALA A 41 -7.81 12.87 -13.37
CA ALA A 41 -7.34 14.22 -13.66
C ALA A 41 -5.84 14.34 -13.36
N TYR A 42 -5.38 13.86 -12.19
CA TYR A 42 -3.97 13.85 -11.81
C TYR A 42 -3.11 13.06 -12.80
N GLY A 43 -3.58 11.88 -13.23
CA GLY A 43 -2.89 11.06 -14.24
C GLY A 43 -2.79 11.71 -15.63
N LYS A 44 -3.65 12.70 -15.94
CA LYS A 44 -3.68 13.45 -17.20
C LYS A 44 -2.89 14.77 -17.14
N ILE A 45 -2.39 15.20 -15.97
CA ILE A 45 -1.63 16.45 -15.85
C ILE A 45 -0.30 16.31 -16.61
N ASN A 46 -0.09 17.21 -17.57
CA ASN A 46 1.10 17.25 -18.41
C ASN A 46 2.34 17.50 -17.52
N PRO A 47 3.45 16.77 -17.69
CA PRO A 47 4.58 16.84 -16.75
C PRO A 47 5.26 18.22 -16.64
N GLY A 48 4.97 19.16 -17.55
CA GLY A 48 5.53 20.52 -17.59
C GLY A 48 4.90 21.54 -16.63
N ASP A 49 3.65 21.37 -16.21
CA ASP A 49 2.94 22.36 -15.38
C ASP A 49 3.07 22.06 -13.88
N ALA A 50 4.04 22.71 -13.23
CA ALA A 50 4.34 22.49 -11.81
C ALA A 50 3.25 23.06 -10.87
N ALA A 51 2.58 24.15 -11.26
CA ALA A 51 1.52 24.76 -10.46
C ALA A 51 0.28 23.86 -10.36
N ASP A 52 -0.09 23.21 -11.47
CA ASP A 52 -1.25 22.31 -11.53
C ASP A 52 -1.02 21.02 -10.73
N LYS A 53 0.22 20.52 -10.68
CA LYS A 53 0.59 19.34 -9.87
C LYS A 53 0.44 19.58 -8.37
N LYS A 54 0.86 20.76 -7.88
CA LYS A 54 0.76 21.11 -6.46
C LYS A 54 -0.71 21.24 -6.02
N GLY A 55 -1.52 21.96 -6.80
CA GLY A 55 -2.95 22.09 -6.51
C GLY A 55 -3.67 20.75 -6.46
N ALA A 56 -3.39 19.88 -7.44
CA ALA A 56 -3.99 18.55 -7.48
C ALA A 56 -3.53 17.64 -6.33
N ALA A 57 -2.27 17.74 -5.89
CA ALA A 57 -1.77 17.03 -4.71
C ALA A 57 -2.42 17.51 -3.40
N ASP A 58 -2.59 18.82 -3.24
CA ASP A 58 -3.28 19.39 -2.07
C ASP A 58 -4.76 18.96 -2.00
N ASP A 59 -5.43 18.88 -3.15
CA ASP A 59 -6.81 18.41 -3.22
C ASP A 59 -6.92 16.90 -2.91
N ILE A 60 -5.99 16.07 -3.40
CA ILE A 60 -5.92 14.65 -3.03
C ILE A 60 -5.63 14.50 -1.52
N ALA A 61 -4.72 15.29 -0.97
CA ALA A 61 -4.40 15.28 0.46
C ALA A 61 -5.62 15.62 1.32
N ARG A 62 -6.41 16.64 0.93
CA ARG A 62 -7.67 16.97 1.61
C ARG A 62 -8.66 15.81 1.56
N VAL A 63 -8.79 15.16 0.40
CA VAL A 63 -9.64 13.98 0.24
C VAL A 63 -9.18 12.86 1.19
N ILE A 64 -7.89 12.52 1.22
CA ILE A 64 -7.36 11.51 2.15
C ILE A 64 -7.68 11.86 3.60
N ARG A 65 -7.50 13.12 4.03
CA ARG A 65 -7.84 13.54 5.41
C ARG A 65 -9.32 13.40 5.73
N VAL A 66 -10.20 13.78 4.81
CA VAL A 66 -11.65 13.65 4.99
C VAL A 66 -12.07 12.18 5.07
N PHE A 67 -11.36 11.30 4.39
CA PHE A 67 -11.66 9.87 4.30
C PHE A 67 -10.67 8.99 5.06
N SER A 68 -9.92 9.58 6.00
CA SER A 68 -9.05 8.83 6.89
C SER A 68 -9.90 7.77 7.58
N PRO A 69 -9.53 6.48 7.49
CA PRO A 69 -10.20 5.42 8.23
C PRO A 69 -10.34 5.76 9.71
N ALA A 70 -9.42 6.52 10.31
CA ALA A 70 -9.55 6.96 11.69
C ALA A 70 -10.77 7.87 11.90
N LEU A 71 -11.03 8.78 10.96
CA LEU A 71 -12.20 9.67 10.97
C LEU A 71 -13.50 8.90 10.66
N ILE A 72 -13.41 7.94 9.74
CA ILE A 72 -14.54 7.05 9.40
C ILE A 72 -14.86 6.14 10.58
N VAL A 73 -13.87 5.52 11.19
CA VAL A 73 -13.97 4.67 12.39
C VAL A 73 -14.42 5.49 13.59
N GLU A 74 -14.00 6.74 13.77
CA GLU A 74 -14.54 7.60 14.84
C GLU A 74 -16.03 7.93 14.60
N GLN A 75 -16.42 8.15 13.34
CA GLN A 75 -17.83 8.34 12.96
C GLN A 75 -18.64 7.03 13.00
N TRP A 76 -18.00 5.89 12.73
CA TRP A 76 -18.61 4.55 12.58
C TRP A 76 -18.47 3.68 13.83
N ALA A 77 -17.65 4.02 14.83
CA ALA A 77 -17.60 3.38 16.15
C ALA A 77 -18.92 3.58 16.91
N ARG A 78 -19.79 4.45 16.40
CA ARG A 78 -21.20 4.58 16.80
C ARG A 78 -22.13 3.57 16.08
N ALA A 79 -21.62 2.77 15.16
CA ALA A 79 -22.32 1.74 14.40
C ALA A 79 -21.73 0.34 14.70
N PRO A 80 -22.54 -0.64 15.16
CA PRO A 80 -22.01 -1.79 15.91
C PRO A 80 -21.49 -2.99 15.08
N PHE A 81 -20.99 -2.81 13.84
CA PHE A 81 -20.85 -3.97 12.91
C PHE A 81 -19.57 -4.14 12.08
N LEU A 82 -18.44 -3.49 12.34
CA LEU A 82 -17.20 -3.76 11.56
C LEU A 82 -15.95 -4.03 12.40
N PHE A 83 -15.11 -4.90 11.84
CA PHE A 83 -13.90 -5.56 12.38
C PHE A 83 -12.77 -4.60 12.75
N PHE A 84 -12.93 -3.79 13.80
CA PHE A 84 -11.83 -3.03 14.39
C PHE A 84 -11.89 -3.18 15.92
N ASP A 85 -10.76 -3.51 16.55
CA ASP A 85 -10.71 -3.74 18.00
C ASP A 85 -10.90 -2.46 18.83
N GLY A 86 -10.96 -1.30 18.18
CA GLY A 86 -11.25 -0.01 18.79
C GLY A 86 -10.19 0.48 19.76
N SER A 87 -8.99 -0.14 19.79
CA SER A 87 -7.91 0.34 20.63
C SER A 87 -7.41 1.71 20.15
N LEU A 88 -7.07 2.58 21.10
CA LEU A 88 -6.57 3.93 20.86
C LEU A 88 -5.30 3.93 19.98
N ASP A 89 -4.56 2.81 19.99
CA ASP A 89 -3.33 2.64 19.24
C ASP A 89 -3.60 2.40 17.74
N THR A 90 -4.70 1.73 17.38
CA THR A 90 -5.09 1.57 15.96
C THR A 90 -5.43 2.91 15.30
N ALA A 91 -6.16 3.80 15.98
CA ALA A 91 -6.50 5.10 15.41
C ALA A 91 -5.27 6.00 15.17
N LYS A 92 -4.28 5.96 16.07
CA LYS A 92 -3.01 6.68 15.89
C LYS A 92 -2.20 6.12 14.72
N LEU A 93 -2.13 4.79 14.62
CA LEU A 93 -1.49 4.07 13.52
C LEU A 93 -2.11 4.46 12.17
N GLU A 94 -3.44 4.53 12.14
CA GLU A 94 -4.20 4.95 10.98
C GLU A 94 -3.93 6.39 10.56
N TYR A 95 -3.87 7.31 11.53
CA TYR A 95 -3.58 8.71 11.28
C TYR A 95 -2.15 8.89 10.76
N ALA A 96 -1.17 8.23 11.37
CA ALA A 96 0.22 8.26 10.93
C ALA A 96 0.35 7.78 9.48
N ALA A 97 -0.27 6.66 9.11
CA ALA A 97 -0.23 6.16 7.74
C ALA A 97 -0.88 7.09 6.71
N ASP A 98 -1.94 7.82 7.07
CA ASP A 98 -2.54 8.84 6.20
C ASP A 98 -1.60 10.04 6.02
N ASP A 99 -0.96 10.51 7.10
CA ASP A 99 0.01 11.60 7.03
C ASP A 99 1.27 11.21 6.23
N TYR A 100 1.74 9.96 6.32
CA TYR A 100 2.79 9.39 5.45
C TYR A 100 2.41 9.50 3.98
N LEU A 101 1.18 9.07 3.62
CA LEU A 101 0.74 9.11 2.24
C LEU A 101 0.57 10.55 1.73
N ILE A 102 -0.02 11.42 2.52
CA ILE A 102 -0.21 12.83 2.17
C ILE A 102 1.15 13.46 1.88
N SER A 103 2.13 13.24 2.75
CA SER A 103 3.50 13.73 2.58
C SER A 103 4.15 13.16 1.32
N TYR A 104 3.96 11.87 1.01
CA TYR A 104 4.44 11.26 -0.22
C TYR A 104 3.81 11.88 -1.48
N ILE A 105 2.49 12.09 -1.49
CA ILE A 105 1.81 12.69 -2.65
C ILE A 105 2.26 14.14 -2.85
N GLN A 106 2.43 14.88 -1.75
CA GLN A 106 2.95 16.23 -1.77
C GLN A 106 4.42 16.28 -2.24
N SER A 107 5.26 15.30 -1.87
CA SER A 107 6.65 15.22 -2.32
C SER A 107 6.78 14.92 -3.82
N LEU A 108 5.94 14.01 -4.35
CA LEU A 108 5.85 13.77 -5.80
C LEU A 108 5.45 15.03 -6.58
N ALA A 109 4.61 15.88 -5.99
CA ALA A 109 4.23 17.15 -6.59
C ALA A 109 5.31 18.23 -6.48
N SER A 110 6.19 18.14 -5.48
CA SER A 110 7.21 19.14 -5.15
C SER A 110 8.62 18.80 -5.63
N GLU A 111 8.83 17.68 -6.36
CA GLU A 111 10.11 17.18 -6.90
C GLU A 111 11.02 18.20 -7.63
N LYS A 112 10.57 19.44 -7.83
CA LYS A 112 11.39 20.55 -8.34
C LYS A 112 12.07 21.44 -7.29
N GLU A 113 11.71 21.44 -6.00
CA GLU A 113 12.11 22.59 -5.14
C GLU A 113 12.91 22.36 -3.85
N ASN A 114 12.98 21.19 -3.19
CA ASN A 114 13.97 21.03 -2.11
C ASN A 114 14.10 19.58 -1.59
N LYS A 115 15.32 19.04 -1.53
CA LYS A 115 15.58 17.70 -0.95
C LYS A 115 15.61 17.69 0.58
N GLU A 116 15.84 18.83 1.23
CA GLU A 116 16.05 18.90 2.69
C GLU A 116 14.75 18.94 3.50
N SER A 117 13.62 19.41 2.95
CA SER A 117 12.35 19.46 3.70
C SER A 117 11.62 18.11 3.76
N SER A 118 12.16 17.08 3.13
CA SER A 118 11.56 15.74 3.04
C SER A 118 11.81 14.86 4.27
N LEU A 119 12.58 15.32 5.26
CA LEU A 119 12.97 14.53 6.43
C LEU A 119 12.19 14.89 7.71
N ALA A 120 11.58 16.08 7.79
CA ALA A 120 10.96 16.58 9.03
C ALA A 120 9.71 15.79 9.47
N TRP A 121 9.00 15.14 8.55
CA TRP A 121 7.76 14.42 8.85
C TRP A 121 8.01 12.98 9.34
N GLU A 122 9.20 12.43 9.12
CA GLU A 122 9.60 11.10 9.65
C GLU A 122 9.83 11.17 11.15
N GLU A 123 10.46 12.25 11.62
CA GLU A 123 10.60 12.53 13.06
C GLU A 123 9.23 12.67 13.74
N ASP A 124 8.24 13.28 13.07
CA ASP A 124 6.88 13.43 13.59
C ASP A 124 6.12 12.10 13.64
N ALA A 125 6.31 11.20 12.66
CA ALA A 125 5.65 9.90 12.63
C ALA A 125 6.22 8.90 13.64
N ASP A 126 7.56 8.85 13.78
CA ASP A 126 8.23 8.07 14.82
C ASP A 126 7.92 8.63 16.22
N ALA A 127 7.69 9.95 16.35
CA ALA A 127 7.26 10.57 17.59
C ALA A 127 5.78 10.29 17.95
N LEU A 128 4.90 10.10 16.95
CA LEU A 128 3.47 9.86 17.16
C LEU A 128 3.21 8.49 17.81
N VAL A 129 3.99 7.46 17.47
CA VAL A 129 3.94 6.14 18.12
C VAL A 129 5.35 5.53 18.21
N PRO A 130 6.11 5.77 19.31
CA PRO A 130 7.50 5.33 19.47
C PRO A 130 7.75 3.80 19.38
N GLU A 131 6.68 3.01 19.41
CA GLU A 131 6.72 1.55 19.34
C GLU A 131 6.37 1.02 17.93
N LEU A 132 5.98 1.89 17.00
CA LEU A 132 5.61 1.49 15.66
C LEU A 132 6.86 1.16 14.86
N ARG A 133 7.03 -0.13 14.58
CA ARG A 133 8.06 -0.57 13.65
C ARG A 133 7.64 -0.14 12.24
N PHE A 134 8.58 0.42 11.47
CA PHE A 134 8.40 0.76 10.05
C PHE A 134 7.66 -0.34 9.26
N SER A 135 7.96 -1.62 9.52
CA SER A 135 7.29 -2.75 8.89
C SER A 135 5.78 -2.82 9.19
N ALA A 136 5.32 -2.42 10.37
CA ALA A 136 3.90 -2.35 10.72
C ALA A 136 3.19 -1.23 9.95
N CYS A 137 3.81 -0.05 9.79
CA CYS A 137 3.27 1.03 8.96
C CYS A 137 3.09 0.59 7.51
N MET A 138 4.12 -0.05 6.94
CA MET A 138 4.09 -0.52 5.56
C MET A 138 3.02 -1.60 5.34
N ARG A 139 2.84 -2.52 6.31
CA ARG A 139 1.76 -3.51 6.28
C ARG A 139 0.38 -2.86 6.33
N LEU A 140 0.16 -1.90 7.24
CA LEU A 140 -1.12 -1.19 7.31
C LEU A 140 -1.46 -0.49 5.99
N MET A 141 -0.48 0.20 5.39
CA MET A 141 -0.68 0.87 4.11
C MET A 141 -0.98 -0.13 2.98
N SER A 142 -0.35 -1.31 3.00
CA SER A 142 -0.66 -2.42 2.09
C SER A 142 -2.07 -2.97 2.32
N ASP A 143 -2.50 -3.14 3.56
CA ASP A 143 -3.85 -3.59 3.91
C ASP A 143 -4.90 -2.58 3.44
N ARG A 144 -4.59 -1.28 3.54
CA ARG A 144 -5.42 -0.22 2.96
C ARG A 144 -5.47 -0.30 1.44
N ALA A 145 -4.36 -0.55 0.77
CA ALA A 145 -4.36 -0.77 -0.68
C ALA A 145 -5.29 -1.92 -1.06
N ALA A 146 -5.24 -3.03 -0.32
CA ALA A 146 -6.16 -4.16 -0.51
C ALA A 146 -7.62 -3.78 -0.24
N PHE A 147 -7.90 -3.00 0.82
CA PHE A 147 -9.25 -2.49 1.12
C PHE A 147 -9.79 -1.62 -0.03
N TYR A 148 -8.99 -0.68 -0.54
CA TYR A 148 -9.37 0.14 -1.67
C TYR A 148 -9.62 -0.69 -2.93
N GLN A 149 -8.82 -1.72 -3.17
CA GLN A 149 -8.98 -2.60 -4.33
C GLN A 149 -10.26 -3.44 -4.26
N TYR A 150 -10.44 -4.16 -3.15
CA TYR A 150 -11.42 -5.24 -3.08
C TYR A 150 -12.74 -4.83 -2.45
N VAL A 151 -12.74 -3.81 -1.57
CA VAL A 151 -13.95 -3.36 -0.88
C VAL A 151 -14.54 -2.12 -1.53
N LEU A 152 -13.71 -1.11 -1.81
CA LEU A 152 -14.18 0.15 -2.38
C LEU A 152 -14.12 0.22 -3.91
N HIS A 153 -13.47 -0.77 -4.55
CA HIS A 153 -13.25 -0.79 -6.00
C HIS A 153 -12.64 0.52 -6.53
N LEU A 154 -11.66 1.04 -5.81
CA LEU A 154 -10.86 2.24 -6.12
C LEU A 154 -9.45 1.83 -6.57
N PRO A 155 -9.30 1.27 -7.79
CA PRO A 155 -8.04 0.67 -8.24
C PRO A 155 -6.87 1.65 -8.27
N TYR A 156 -7.12 2.88 -8.71
CA TYR A 156 -6.06 3.90 -8.77
C TYR A 156 -5.54 4.30 -7.39
N LEU A 157 -6.42 4.34 -6.39
CA LEU A 157 -6.03 4.66 -5.02
C LEU A 157 -5.24 3.50 -4.42
N ALA A 158 -5.72 2.26 -4.58
CA ALA A 158 -4.99 1.06 -4.17
C ALA A 158 -3.57 1.02 -4.74
N GLU A 159 -3.43 1.26 -6.05
CA GLU A 159 -2.14 1.32 -6.72
C GLU A 159 -1.25 2.45 -6.16
N THR A 160 -1.81 3.63 -5.90
CA THR A 160 -1.06 4.78 -5.35
C THR A 160 -0.53 4.47 -3.95
N TYR A 161 -1.36 3.90 -3.08
CA TYR A 161 -0.93 3.46 -1.75
C TYR A 161 0.20 2.43 -1.85
N GLN A 162 0.03 1.41 -2.67
CA GLN A 162 1.04 0.36 -2.78
C GLN A 162 2.36 0.86 -3.39
N ARG A 163 2.30 1.82 -4.33
CA ARG A 163 3.50 2.49 -4.86
C ARG A 163 4.22 3.31 -3.80
N CYS A 164 3.48 4.01 -2.94
CA CYS A 164 4.04 4.73 -1.79
C CYS A 164 4.78 3.76 -0.86
N VAL A 165 4.16 2.63 -0.52
CA VAL A 165 4.77 1.61 0.34
C VAL A 165 6.08 1.08 -0.25
N VAL A 166 6.08 0.70 -1.53
CA VAL A 166 7.28 0.23 -2.22
C VAL A 166 8.37 1.29 -2.24
N TRP A 167 8.01 2.56 -2.49
CA TRP A 167 8.96 3.67 -2.49
C TRP A 167 9.60 3.87 -1.11
N GLN A 168 8.81 3.88 -0.04
CA GLN A 168 9.31 4.01 1.33
C GLN A 168 10.23 2.83 1.69
N CYS A 169 9.86 1.60 1.35
CA CYS A 169 10.70 0.43 1.60
C CYS A 169 12.06 0.53 0.88
N ARG A 170 12.08 0.97 -0.39
CA ARG A 170 13.34 1.19 -1.14
C ARG A 170 14.21 2.25 -0.48
N ARG A 171 13.60 3.37 -0.09
CA ARG A 171 14.31 4.46 0.57
C ARG A 171 14.92 4.03 1.91
N ALA A 172 14.14 3.37 2.76
CA ALA A 172 14.62 2.87 4.04
C ALA A 172 15.77 1.86 3.87
N LEU A 173 15.68 0.98 2.87
CA LEU A 173 16.76 0.05 2.52
C LEU A 173 18.03 0.77 2.05
N ASP A 174 17.89 1.82 1.22
CA ASP A 174 19.03 2.61 0.76
C ASP A 174 19.69 3.40 1.89
N GLU A 175 18.90 3.92 2.84
CA GLU A 175 19.40 4.59 4.05
C GLU A 175 20.14 3.60 4.95
N LEU A 176 19.56 2.42 5.19
CA LEU A 176 20.22 1.34 5.94
C LEU A 176 21.57 0.96 5.34
N ARG A 177 21.65 0.82 3.99
CA ARG A 177 22.91 0.52 3.29
C ARG A 177 23.96 1.61 3.49
N ARG A 178 23.57 2.88 3.42
CA ARG A 178 24.49 4.01 3.68
C ARG A 178 24.99 4.01 5.12
N ASP A 179 24.13 3.69 6.08
CA ASP A 179 24.51 3.65 7.49
C ASP A 179 25.44 2.49 7.82
N VAL A 180 25.24 1.32 7.19
CA VAL A 180 26.15 0.16 7.28
C VAL A 180 27.53 0.51 6.70
N ASP A 181 27.59 1.26 5.60
CA ASP A 181 28.87 1.73 5.04
C ASP A 181 29.60 2.69 6.00
N LEU A 182 28.86 3.48 6.78
CA LEU A 182 29.40 4.46 7.73
C LEU A 182 29.78 3.86 9.09
N GLN A 183 29.02 2.86 9.57
CA GLN A 183 29.25 2.19 10.84
C GLN A 183 29.97 0.85 10.63
N LYS A 184 31.19 0.71 11.17
CA LYS A 184 31.96 -0.55 11.23
C LYS A 184 31.35 -1.63 12.15
N SER A 185 30.03 -1.59 12.38
CA SER A 185 29.29 -2.57 13.18
C SER A 185 28.87 -3.73 12.27
N ALA A 186 29.82 -4.59 11.93
CA ALA A 186 29.65 -5.67 10.94
C ALA A 186 28.62 -6.75 11.34
N ASP A 187 28.28 -6.87 12.62
CA ASP A 187 27.63 -8.08 13.14
C ASP A 187 26.10 -8.10 13.04
N LEU A 188 25.44 -6.94 12.88
CA LEU A 188 23.97 -6.85 12.77
C LEU A 188 23.47 -6.33 11.41
N GLY A 189 24.36 -5.75 10.60
CA GLY A 189 24.00 -5.14 9.31
C GLY A 189 23.34 -6.10 8.31
N PRO A 190 23.93 -7.29 8.03
CA PRO A 190 23.42 -8.18 6.99
C PRO A 190 22.03 -8.76 7.27
N ALA A 191 21.74 -9.15 8.52
CA ALA A 191 20.45 -9.72 8.89
C ALA A 191 19.31 -8.67 8.82
N VAL A 192 19.57 -7.46 9.29
CA VAL A 192 18.60 -6.34 9.20
C VAL A 192 18.36 -5.96 7.74
N GLU A 193 19.42 -5.92 6.92
CA GLU A 193 19.29 -5.67 5.49
C GLU A 193 18.52 -6.81 4.79
N ALA A 194 18.76 -8.06 5.17
CA ALA A 194 18.00 -9.20 4.65
C ALA A 194 16.51 -9.08 4.96
N GLU A 195 16.13 -8.77 6.21
CA GLU A 195 14.74 -8.56 6.61
C GLU A 195 14.09 -7.41 5.82
N ALA A 196 14.79 -6.30 5.63
CA ALA A 196 14.32 -5.17 4.84
C ALA A 196 14.13 -5.55 3.35
N ASN A 197 15.03 -6.35 2.76
CA ASN A 197 14.88 -6.86 1.39
C ASN A 197 13.66 -7.81 1.27
N LEU A 198 13.35 -8.61 2.28
CA LEU A 198 12.16 -9.47 2.30
C LEU A 198 10.87 -8.67 2.36
N LEU A 199 10.82 -7.65 3.23
CA LEU A 199 9.70 -6.72 3.31
C LEU A 199 9.49 -6.02 1.96
N LEU A 200 10.55 -5.49 1.36
CA LEU A 200 10.48 -4.85 0.04
C LEU A 200 9.93 -5.82 -1.03
N ALA A 201 10.41 -7.07 -1.04
CA ALA A 201 9.95 -8.08 -1.99
C ALA A 201 8.44 -8.37 -1.87
N GLU A 202 7.93 -8.49 -0.64
CA GLU A 202 6.50 -8.65 -0.37
C GLU A 202 5.69 -7.48 -0.94
N GLN A 203 6.12 -6.25 -0.66
CA GLN A 203 5.40 -5.06 -1.11
C GLN A 203 5.44 -4.86 -2.63
N ILE A 204 6.56 -5.20 -3.27
CA ILE A 204 6.66 -5.20 -4.74
C ILE A 204 5.75 -6.28 -5.35
N ASN A 205 5.68 -7.47 -4.75
CA ASN A 205 4.79 -8.52 -5.22
C ASN A 205 3.31 -8.08 -5.17
N ASN A 206 2.89 -7.47 -4.07
CA ASN A 206 1.54 -6.92 -3.92
C ASN A 206 1.25 -5.85 -4.98
N LEU A 207 2.24 -5.01 -5.31
CA LEU A 207 2.12 -4.05 -6.41
C LEU A 207 1.99 -4.73 -7.77
N GLY A 208 2.73 -5.81 -8.01
CA GLY A 208 2.59 -6.66 -9.19
C GLY A 208 1.18 -7.20 -9.35
N ASP A 209 0.60 -7.75 -8.28
CA ASP A 209 -0.76 -8.27 -8.27
C ASP A 209 -1.80 -7.18 -8.60
N LEU A 210 -1.64 -5.97 -8.07
CA LEU A 210 -2.49 -4.82 -8.43
C LEU A 210 -2.35 -4.45 -9.91
N TYR A 211 -1.13 -4.44 -10.45
CA TYR A 211 -0.92 -4.18 -11.88
C TYR A 211 -1.57 -5.25 -12.76
N VAL A 212 -1.54 -6.52 -12.37
CA VAL A 212 -2.27 -7.59 -13.07
C VAL A 212 -3.77 -7.33 -13.04
N ALA A 213 -4.31 -6.98 -11.86
CA ALA A 213 -5.74 -6.68 -11.70
C ALA A 213 -6.18 -5.49 -12.58
N HIS A 214 -5.29 -4.54 -12.84
CA HIS A 214 -5.56 -3.36 -13.67
C HIS A 214 -5.19 -3.55 -15.16
N GLY A 215 -4.79 -4.76 -15.57
CA GLY A 215 -4.40 -5.05 -16.95
C GLY A 215 -3.06 -4.43 -17.39
N LYS A 216 -2.25 -3.94 -16.44
CA LYS A 216 -0.93 -3.33 -16.68
C LYS A 216 0.17 -4.38 -16.71
N TYR A 217 0.04 -5.36 -17.61
CA TYR A 217 0.88 -6.56 -17.62
C TYR A 217 2.38 -6.26 -17.72
N GLN A 218 2.82 -5.37 -18.62
CA GLN A 218 4.26 -5.10 -18.77
C GLN A 218 4.92 -4.54 -17.50
N ILE A 219 4.16 -3.79 -16.69
CA ILE A 219 4.67 -3.22 -15.43
C ILE A 219 4.59 -4.28 -14.31
N ALA A 220 3.56 -5.13 -14.31
CA ALA A 220 3.44 -6.26 -13.40
C ALA A 220 4.63 -7.23 -13.51
N GLU A 221 5.02 -7.56 -14.75
CA GLU A 221 6.17 -8.43 -15.02
C GLU A 221 7.46 -7.90 -14.37
N ARG A 222 7.72 -6.59 -14.52
CA ARG A 222 8.87 -5.94 -13.89
C ARG A 222 8.79 -5.98 -12.37
N ALA A 223 7.59 -5.78 -11.81
CA ALA A 223 7.40 -5.87 -10.36
C ALA A 223 7.72 -7.29 -9.86
N TYR A 224 7.22 -8.35 -10.50
CA TYR A 224 7.56 -9.72 -10.08
C TYR A 224 9.06 -10.02 -10.21
N ALA A 225 9.71 -9.55 -11.27
CA ALA A 225 11.17 -9.68 -11.42
C ALA A 225 11.94 -8.95 -10.32
N ASP A 226 11.55 -7.71 -10.00
CA ASP A 226 12.14 -6.90 -8.91
C ASP A 226 11.95 -7.57 -7.54
N ALA A 227 10.77 -8.17 -7.31
CA ALA A 227 10.49 -8.91 -6.06
C ALA A 227 11.41 -10.11 -5.90
N VAL A 228 11.62 -10.90 -6.96
CA VAL A 228 12.57 -12.02 -6.95
C VAL A 228 14.00 -11.52 -6.68
N ALA A 229 14.45 -10.47 -7.37
CA ALA A 229 15.78 -9.91 -7.17
C ALA A 229 16.02 -9.40 -5.73
N SER A 230 14.98 -8.87 -5.09
CA SER A 230 15.02 -8.45 -3.69
C SER A 230 15.18 -9.65 -2.75
N VAL A 231 14.43 -10.74 -2.95
CA VAL A 231 14.61 -11.96 -2.12
C VAL A 231 15.97 -12.62 -2.37
N GLU A 232 16.46 -12.66 -3.61
CA GLU A 232 17.82 -13.15 -3.90
C GLU A 232 18.89 -12.35 -3.14
N SER A 233 18.68 -11.05 -2.98
CA SER A 233 19.57 -10.20 -2.20
C SER A 233 19.48 -10.53 -0.70
N ALA A 234 18.28 -10.78 -0.18
CA ALA A 234 18.10 -11.26 1.19
C ALA A 234 18.80 -12.60 1.44
N CYS A 235 18.62 -13.59 0.56
CA CYS A 235 19.28 -14.90 0.69
C CYS A 235 20.82 -14.81 0.69
N ARG A 236 21.39 -13.86 -0.07
CA ARG A 236 22.86 -13.63 -0.09
C ARG A 236 23.37 -13.02 1.20
N LEU A 237 22.59 -12.13 1.81
CA LEU A 237 22.93 -11.45 3.06
C LEU A 237 22.75 -12.37 4.27
N ASP A 238 21.72 -13.20 4.25
CA ASP A 238 21.36 -14.11 5.32
C ASP A 238 20.81 -15.43 4.75
N PRO A 239 21.65 -16.45 4.54
CA PRO A 239 21.27 -17.71 3.91
C PRO A 239 20.56 -18.65 4.92
N ILE A 240 19.37 -18.25 5.37
CA ILE A 240 18.48 -19.08 6.18
C ILE A 240 17.50 -19.81 5.26
N ASP A 241 17.20 -21.09 5.57
CA ASP A 241 16.25 -21.94 4.82
C ASP A 241 14.91 -21.22 4.50
N TYR A 242 14.40 -20.43 5.45
CA TYR A 242 13.19 -19.63 5.28
C TYR A 242 13.26 -18.65 4.08
N ASN A 243 14.41 -18.03 3.83
CA ASN A 243 14.56 -17.09 2.71
C ASN A 243 14.47 -17.81 1.36
N TYR A 244 14.95 -19.06 1.30
CA TYR A 244 14.84 -19.91 0.11
C TYR A 244 13.40 -20.35 -0.18
N GLU A 245 12.60 -20.65 0.85
CA GLU A 245 11.17 -20.93 0.68
C GLU A 245 10.42 -19.71 0.12
N VAL A 246 10.72 -18.51 0.64
CA VAL A 246 10.14 -17.26 0.12
C VAL A 246 10.59 -17.04 -1.32
N LEU A 247 11.86 -17.30 -1.65
CA LEU A 247 12.40 -17.16 -2.99
C LEU A 247 11.69 -18.09 -3.99
N GLU A 248 11.50 -19.36 -3.63
CA GLU A 248 10.78 -20.35 -4.43
C GLU A 248 9.36 -19.85 -4.73
N SER A 249 8.65 -19.41 -3.69
CA SER A 249 7.30 -18.86 -3.82
C SER A 249 7.24 -17.70 -4.82
N ARG A 250 8.20 -16.77 -4.78
CA ARG A 250 8.25 -15.63 -5.72
C ARG A 250 8.54 -16.07 -7.16
N TYR A 251 9.46 -17.01 -7.36
CA TYR A 251 9.71 -17.60 -8.68
C TYR A 251 8.46 -18.27 -9.25
N LEU A 252 7.73 -19.04 -8.44
CA LEU A 252 6.51 -19.71 -8.85
C LEU A 252 5.40 -18.72 -9.20
N ILE A 253 5.23 -17.63 -8.43
CA ILE A 253 4.26 -16.57 -8.75
C ILE A 253 4.59 -15.94 -10.10
N TRP A 254 5.85 -15.55 -10.32
CA TRP A 254 6.29 -14.92 -11.56
C TRP A 254 6.10 -15.85 -12.77
N SER A 255 6.49 -17.13 -12.66
CA SER A 255 6.29 -18.13 -13.70
C SER A 255 4.80 -18.34 -14.03
N LYS A 256 3.94 -18.48 -13.01
CA LYS A 256 2.48 -18.63 -13.21
C LYS A 256 1.89 -17.41 -13.91
N TYR A 257 2.37 -16.22 -13.55
CA TYR A 257 1.98 -14.98 -14.21
C TYR A 257 2.37 -14.98 -15.70
N LEU A 258 3.63 -15.32 -16.03
CA LEU A 258 4.11 -15.37 -17.41
C LEU A 258 3.30 -16.38 -18.25
N ALA A 259 3.02 -17.55 -17.70
CA ALA A 259 2.16 -18.54 -18.35
C ALA A 259 0.75 -17.99 -18.62
N ARG A 260 0.17 -17.22 -17.68
CA ARG A 260 -1.16 -16.60 -17.84
C ARG A 260 -1.22 -15.58 -18.99
N ILE A 261 -0.10 -14.91 -19.28
CA ILE A 261 -0.02 -13.95 -20.41
C ILE A 261 0.56 -14.58 -21.69
N ASN A 262 0.48 -15.91 -21.81
CA ASN A 262 0.96 -16.71 -22.96
C ASN A 262 2.46 -16.57 -23.26
N LYS A 263 3.27 -16.29 -22.24
CA LYS A 263 4.74 -16.27 -22.32
C LYS A 263 5.32 -17.55 -21.72
N GLU A 264 4.95 -18.70 -22.27
CA GLU A 264 5.33 -20.03 -21.72
C GLU A 264 6.85 -20.26 -21.72
N GLU A 265 7.56 -19.76 -22.74
CA GLU A 265 9.01 -19.89 -22.83
C GLU A 265 9.71 -19.12 -21.71
N GLU A 266 9.30 -17.87 -21.48
CA GLU A 266 9.85 -17.04 -20.40
C GLU A 266 9.50 -17.64 -19.03
N ALA A 267 8.29 -18.20 -18.86
CA ALA A 267 7.91 -18.91 -17.64
C ALA A 267 8.86 -20.11 -17.37
N ARG A 268 9.19 -20.89 -18.41
CA ARG A 268 10.15 -21.99 -18.29
C ARG A 268 11.54 -21.49 -17.91
N GLN A 269 12.02 -20.42 -18.54
CA GLN A 269 13.32 -19.82 -18.20
C GLN A 269 13.38 -19.33 -16.74
N VAL A 270 12.29 -18.77 -16.22
CA VAL A 270 12.18 -18.37 -14.80
C VAL A 270 12.26 -19.59 -13.88
N LEU A 271 11.61 -20.71 -14.21
CA LEU A 271 11.72 -21.95 -13.43
C LEU A 271 13.10 -22.60 -13.54
N GLU A 272 13.73 -22.58 -14.72
CA GLU A 272 15.11 -23.06 -14.88
C GLU A 272 16.07 -22.22 -14.04
N ARG A 273 15.92 -20.89 -14.04
CA ARG A 273 16.68 -19.99 -13.19
C ARG A 273 16.49 -20.32 -11.71
N MET A 274 15.25 -20.57 -11.28
CA MET A 274 14.94 -21.01 -9.92
C MET A 274 15.72 -22.29 -9.55
N LEU A 275 15.67 -23.33 -10.40
CA LEU A 275 16.38 -24.58 -10.17
C LEU A 275 17.90 -24.41 -10.12
N THR A 276 18.47 -23.59 -11.02
CA THR A 276 19.90 -23.28 -10.96
C THR A 276 20.26 -22.59 -9.66
N THR A 277 19.48 -21.58 -9.23
CA THR A 277 19.73 -20.84 -7.99
C THR A 277 19.74 -21.76 -6.76
N PHE A 278 18.82 -22.73 -6.67
CA PHE A 278 18.80 -23.69 -5.57
C PHE A 278 19.91 -24.73 -5.65
N SER A 279 20.38 -25.11 -6.85
CA SER A 279 21.49 -26.05 -7.00
C SER A 279 22.83 -25.51 -6.49
N TRP A 280 23.00 -24.19 -6.40
CA TRP A 280 24.17 -23.55 -5.81
C TRP A 280 24.08 -23.40 -4.28
N ALA A 281 22.89 -23.58 -3.71
CA ALA A 281 22.61 -23.33 -2.30
C ALA A 281 22.70 -24.58 -1.40
N GLY A 282 22.69 -25.78 -1.99
CA GLY A 282 22.84 -27.07 -1.29
C GLY A 282 24.22 -27.68 -1.48
#